data_AF-A0A453EQ93-F1
#
_entry.id   AF-A0A453EQ93-F1
#
_cell.length_a   1.000
_cell.length_b   1.000
_cell.length_c   1.000
_cell.angle_alpha   90.00
_cell.angle_beta   90.00
_cell.angle_gamma   90.00
#
_symmetry.space_group_name_H-M   'P 1'
#
loop_
_entity.id
_entity.type
_entity.pdbx_description
1 polymer ?
#
loop_
_entity_poly.entity_id
_entity_poly.type
_entity_poly.pdbx_seq_one_letter_code
_entity_poly.pdbx_strand_id
1 'polypeptide(L)'
;MFMVYLSTPCTDAFTGKQYINKAMEVLFSTQTSDDSEGHLETTSKNIEDTKPVLIWSCVYVQEITQGTSGTVLSCPMPDENLDYRDILESTKQLFTDTYPDEEFLPRNAAPKYADDESDLAE
;
A
#
# COMPACT_ATOMS: atom_id res chain seq x y z
N MET A 1 -11.32 11.18 -8.14
CA MET A 1 -10.57 11.31 -6.88
C MET A 1 -9.55 10.20 -6.86
N PHE A 2 -8.29 10.50 -6.59
CA PHE A 2 -7.19 9.53 -6.61
C PHE A 2 -6.61 9.39 -5.20
N MET A 3 -6.12 8.20 -4.89
CA MET A 3 -5.34 7.92 -3.69
C MET A 3 -3.92 7.60 -4.13
N VAL A 4 -2.94 8.30 -3.57
CA VAL A 4 -1.53 8.14 -3.92
C VAL A 4 -0.77 7.74 -2.67
N TYR A 5 0.00 6.65 -2.79
CA TYR A 5 0.89 6.17 -1.74
C TYR A 5 2.33 6.50 -2.14
N LEU A 6 3.05 7.12 -1.22
CA LEU A 6 4.48 7.37 -1.32
C LEU A 6 5.15 6.66 -0.16
N SER A 7 6.17 5.87 -0.44
CA SER A 7 6.99 5.21 0.57
C SER A 7 8.46 5.37 0.23
N THR A 8 9.29 5.41 1.28
CA THR A 8 10.74 5.35 1.17
C THR A 8 11.26 4.68 2.42
N PRO A 9 12.27 3.80 2.32
CA PRO A 9 12.99 3.37 3.50
C PRO A 9 13.70 4.57 4.13
N CYS A 10 13.77 4.58 5.46
CA CYS A 10 14.45 5.63 6.20
C CYS A 10 15.12 5.06 7.45
N THR A 11 16.39 5.41 7.67
CA THR A 11 17.11 5.11 8.91
C THR A 11 16.79 6.09 10.04
N ASP A 12 16.38 7.31 9.66
CA ASP A 12 15.94 8.36 10.57
C ASP A 12 14.53 8.83 10.18
N ALA A 13 13.61 8.76 11.14
CA ALA A 13 12.20 9.10 10.97
C ALA A 13 12.01 10.57 10.53
N PHE A 14 12.85 11.48 11.00
CA PHE A 14 12.74 12.89 10.67
C PHE A 14 13.11 13.14 9.20
N THR A 15 14.24 12.60 8.76
CA THR A 15 14.72 12.70 7.38
C THR A 15 13.77 12.01 6.40
N GLY A 16 13.26 10.82 6.73
CA GLY A 16 12.28 10.10 5.90
C GLY A 16 11.02 10.93 5.63
N LYS A 17 10.46 11.56 6.66
CA LYS A 17 9.29 12.46 6.51
C LYS A 17 9.58 13.66 5.60
N GLN A 18 10.78 14.22 5.67
CA GLN A 18 11.16 15.32 4.77
C GLN A 18 11.19 14.91 3.30
N TYR A 19 11.67 13.69 2.99
CA TYR A 19 11.67 13.19 1.61
C TYR A 19 10.26 13.04 1.06
N ILE A 20 9.34 12.47 1.84
CA ILE A 20 7.93 12.34 1.44
C ILE A 20 7.29 13.72 1.22
N ASN A 21 7.48 14.66 2.15
CA ASN A 21 6.92 16.01 2.02
C ASN A 21 7.44 16.73 0.76
N LYS A 22 8.75 16.66 0.49
CA LYS A 22 9.33 17.24 -0.74
C LYS A 22 8.76 16.60 -2.00
N ALA A 23 8.58 15.27 -2.01
CA ALA A 23 7.94 14.59 -3.13
C ALA A 23 6.50 15.07 -3.34
N MET A 24 5.75 15.28 -2.25
CA MET A 24 4.39 15.82 -2.34
C MET A 24 4.35 17.24 -2.89
N GLU A 25 5.24 18.14 -2.45
CA GLU A 25 5.34 19.52 -2.97
C GLU A 25 5.67 19.55 -4.48
N VAL A 26 6.44 18.58 -4.95
CA VAL A 26 6.76 18.43 -6.38
C VAL A 26 5.57 17.86 -7.16
N LEU A 27 4.83 16.90 -6.61
CA LEU A 27 3.76 16.19 -7.32
C LEU A 27 2.40 16.89 -7.26
N PHE A 28 2.11 17.65 -6.20
CA PHE A 28 0.80 18.22 -5.94
C PHE A 28 0.84 19.72 -5.73
N SER A 29 -0.28 20.39 -5.99
CA SER A 29 -0.51 21.76 -5.55
C SER A 29 -1.21 21.74 -4.19
N THR A 30 -0.75 22.56 -3.24
CA THR A 30 -1.47 22.83 -2.01
C THR A 30 -2.48 23.95 -2.28
N GLN A 31 -3.68 23.86 -1.72
CA GLN A 31 -4.58 25.01 -1.72
C GLN A 31 -4.01 26.02 -0.72
N THR A 32 -3.19 26.94 -1.19
CA THR A 32 -2.84 28.13 -0.41
C THR A 32 -4.11 28.95 -0.24
N SER A 33 -4.51 29.18 1.01
CA SER A 33 -5.62 30.03 1.44
C SER A 33 -5.44 31.52 1.08
N ASP A 34 -4.60 31.87 0.11
CA ASP A 34 -4.37 33.24 -0.35
C ASP A 34 -5.40 33.63 -1.41
N ASP A 35 -6.68 33.50 -1.10
CA ASP A 35 -7.68 34.45 -1.61
C ASP A 35 -7.68 35.65 -0.63
N SER A 36 -6.55 36.36 -0.60
CA SER A 36 -6.55 37.75 -0.15
C SER A 36 -7.14 38.58 -1.28
N GLU A 37 -8.26 39.21 -0.94
CA GLU A 37 -9.04 40.18 -1.70
C GLU A 37 -8.29 40.93 -2.82
N GLY A 38 -8.79 40.77 -4.05
CA GLY A 38 -8.87 41.84 -5.05
C GLY A 38 -7.59 42.17 -5.83
N HIS A 39 -7.41 41.53 -6.99
CA HIS A 39 -6.99 42.25 -8.19
C HIS A 39 -7.34 41.48 -9.46
N LEU A 40 -8.20 42.07 -10.29
CA LEU A 40 -8.49 41.62 -11.66
C LEU A 40 -7.32 42.02 -12.55
N GLU A 41 -6.36 41.12 -12.80
CA GLU A 41 -5.48 41.25 -13.97
C GLU A 41 -5.36 39.92 -14.72
N THR A 42 -6.12 39.87 -15.82
CA THR A 42 -5.97 38.94 -16.93
C THR A 42 -4.53 38.93 -17.44
N THR A 43 -3.80 37.84 -17.22
CA THR A 43 -2.63 37.48 -18.05
C THR A 43 -2.71 36.00 -18.44
N SER A 44 -2.52 35.77 -19.73
CA SER A 44 -2.61 34.54 -20.51
C SER A 44 -2.39 33.21 -19.79
N LYS A 45 -3.34 32.28 -19.97
CA LYS A 45 -3.19 30.83 -19.76
C LYS A 45 -1.94 30.31 -20.46
N ASN A 46 -0.84 30.13 -19.73
CA ASN A 46 0.09 29.05 -20.01
C ASN A 46 -0.56 27.77 -19.45
N ILE A 47 -0.89 26.82 -20.32
CA ILE A 47 -1.29 25.46 -19.94
C ILE A 47 0.00 24.72 -19.57
N GLU A 48 0.65 25.18 -18.51
CA GLU A 48 1.88 24.58 -18.00
C GLU A 48 1.47 23.74 -16.79
N ASP A 49 1.45 22.42 -16.98
CA ASP A 49 1.31 21.36 -15.97
C ASP A 49 0.64 21.77 -14.65
N THR A 50 -0.68 21.93 -14.66
CA THR A 50 -1.45 22.09 -13.41
C THR A 50 -1.35 20.81 -12.58
N LYS A 51 -0.48 20.82 -11.56
CA LYS A 51 -0.36 19.74 -10.58
C LYS A 51 -1.73 19.45 -9.93
N PRO A 52 -2.09 18.18 -9.73
CA PRO A 52 -3.32 17.82 -9.02
C PRO A 52 -3.34 18.44 -7.61
N VAL A 53 -4.53 18.91 -7.20
CA VAL A 53 -4.72 19.54 -5.90
C VAL A 53 -4.72 18.50 -4.78
N LEU A 54 -3.89 18.70 -3.76
CA LEU A 54 -3.87 17.88 -2.56
C LEU A 54 -5.04 18.24 -1.64
N ILE A 55 -5.97 17.30 -1.45
CA ILE A 55 -7.13 17.48 -0.56
C ILE A 55 -6.76 17.13 0.90
N TRP A 56 -6.01 16.05 1.09
CA TRP A 56 -5.59 15.57 2.40
C TRP A 56 -4.34 14.71 2.28
N SER A 57 -3.51 14.72 3.32
CA SER A 57 -2.32 13.88 3.43
C SER A 57 -2.05 13.47 4.88
N CYS A 58 -1.48 12.29 5.05
CA CYS A 58 -0.90 11.83 6.30
C CYS A 58 0.44 11.18 6.01
N VAL A 59 1.44 11.47 6.87
CA VAL A 59 2.76 10.87 6.79
C VAL A 59 3.06 10.19 8.13
N TYR A 60 3.36 8.90 8.07
CA TYR A 60 3.72 8.09 9.23
C TYR A 60 5.05 7.39 9.00
N VAL A 61 5.59 6.81 10.07
CA VAL A 61 6.80 5.99 10.02
C VAL A 61 6.42 4.64 10.60
N GLN A 62 6.85 3.59 9.92
CA GLN A 62 6.66 2.21 10.34
C GLN A 62 8.03 1.61 10.59
N GLU A 63 8.19 1.01 11.77
CA GLU A 63 9.36 0.20 12.07
C GLU A 63 9.25 -1.13 11.31
N ILE A 64 10.31 -1.50 10.59
CA ILE A 64 10.38 -2.78 9.89
C ILE A 64 11.01 -3.79 10.84
N THR A 65 10.17 -4.66 11.40
CA THR A 65 10.60 -5.75 12.29
C THR A 65 10.52 -7.08 11.57
N GLN A 66 11.55 -7.90 11.73
CA GLN A 66 11.52 -9.28 11.29
C GLN A 66 10.75 -10.14 12.30
N GLY A 67 10.00 -11.12 11.80
CA GLY A 67 9.36 -12.13 12.63
C GLY A 67 10.38 -13.08 13.25
N THR A 68 9.94 -13.84 14.26
CA THR A 68 10.78 -14.82 14.95
C THR A 68 10.06 -16.15 15.06
N SER A 69 10.76 -17.24 14.74
CA SER A 69 10.33 -18.62 15.03
C SER A 69 11.03 -19.12 16.29
N GLY A 70 10.28 -19.68 17.23
CA GLY A 70 10.77 -20.15 18.53
C GLY A 70 9.63 -20.59 19.44
N THR A 71 9.81 -20.52 20.77
CA THR A 71 8.72 -20.82 21.73
C THR A 71 7.51 -19.90 21.56
N VAL A 72 7.73 -18.68 21.07
CA VAL A 72 6.68 -17.72 20.71
C VAL A 72 6.86 -17.37 19.25
N LEU A 73 5.77 -17.42 18.49
CA LEU A 73 5.74 -17.08 17.08
C LEU A 73 5.39 -15.60 16.92
N SER A 74 6.13 -14.89 16.08
CA SER A 74 5.81 -13.51 15.67
C SER A 74 5.91 -13.37 14.15
N CYS A 75 4.96 -12.64 13.55
CA CYS A 75 4.95 -12.36 12.13
C CYS A 75 5.76 -11.08 11.83
N PRO A 76 6.46 -11.00 10.69
CA PRO A 76 7.15 -9.78 10.30
C PRO A 76 6.15 -8.66 9.96
N MET A 77 6.58 -7.42 10.14
CA MET A 77 5.87 -6.26 9.59
C MET A 77 6.09 -6.17 8.07
N PRO A 78 5.22 -5.48 7.32
CA PRO A 78 5.49 -5.16 5.92
C PRO A 78 6.86 -4.52 5.74
N ASP A 79 7.61 -5.04 4.77
CA ASP A 79 8.93 -4.54 4.41
C ASP A 79 8.88 -3.36 3.42
N GLU A 80 10.04 -2.93 2.93
CA GLU A 80 10.19 -1.78 2.02
C GLU A 80 9.94 -2.12 0.54
N ASN A 81 9.77 -3.40 0.20
CA ASN A 81 9.57 -3.83 -1.18
C ASN A 81 8.13 -3.57 -1.64
N LEU A 82 7.97 -3.40 -2.95
CA LEU A 82 6.67 -3.17 -3.57
C LEU A 82 5.85 -4.45 -3.77
N ASP A 83 6.48 -5.61 -3.60
CA ASP A 83 5.85 -6.91 -3.82
C ASP A 83 5.79 -7.74 -2.55
N TYR A 84 5.06 -8.86 -2.62
CA TYR A 84 4.76 -9.70 -1.47
C TYR A 84 5.70 -10.89 -1.31
N ARG A 85 6.87 -10.92 -1.98
CA ARG A 85 7.73 -12.10 -1.96
C ARG A 85 8.26 -12.38 -0.56
N ASP A 86 8.77 -11.37 0.13
CA ASP A 86 9.42 -11.56 1.42
C ASP A 86 8.42 -11.99 2.51
N ILE A 87 7.21 -11.41 2.53
CA ILE A 87 6.15 -11.84 3.44
C ILE A 87 5.64 -13.25 3.10
N LEU A 88 5.56 -13.62 1.82
CA LEU A 88 5.16 -14.95 1.39
C LEU A 88 6.19 -16.01 1.83
N GLU A 89 7.48 -15.75 1.59
CA GLU A 89 8.56 -16.65 2.02
C GLU A 89 8.62 -16.76 3.54
N SER A 90 8.49 -15.65 4.27
CA SER A 90 8.45 -15.65 5.74
C SER A 90 7.25 -16.45 6.27
N THR A 91 6.08 -16.32 5.64
CA THR A 91 4.88 -17.07 6.00
C THR A 91 5.07 -18.56 5.76
N LYS A 92 5.67 -18.92 4.63
CA LYS A 92 5.97 -20.31 4.28
C LYS A 92 6.95 -20.93 5.27
N GLN A 93 8.02 -20.20 5.64
CA GLN A 93 8.98 -20.65 6.65
C GLN A 93 8.29 -20.88 8.00
N LEU A 94 7.50 -19.92 8.46
CA LEU A 94 6.75 -20.04 9.73
C LEU A 94 5.80 -21.24 9.73
N PHE A 95 5.13 -21.49 8.60
CA PHE A 95 4.26 -22.65 8.44
C PHE A 95 5.04 -23.96 8.52
N THR A 96 6.15 -24.08 7.77
CA THR A 96 7.00 -25.28 7.79
C THR A 96 7.59 -25.55 9.18
N ASP A 97 7.97 -24.50 9.92
CA ASP A 97 8.46 -24.64 11.30
C ASP A 97 7.37 -25.16 12.25
N THR A 98 6.10 -24.83 11.99
CA THR A 98 4.95 -25.19 12.85
C THR A 98 4.33 -26.54 12.46
N TYR A 99 4.28 -26.85 11.16
CA TYR A 99 3.64 -28.02 10.56
C TYR A 99 4.60 -28.66 9.53
N PRO A 100 5.66 -29.35 9.98
CA PRO A 100 6.73 -29.81 9.08
C PRO A 100 6.28 -30.86 8.06
N ASP A 101 5.20 -31.59 8.36
CA ASP A 101 4.69 -32.69 7.53
C ASP A 101 3.52 -32.29 6.62
N GLU A 102 3.06 -31.03 6.69
CA GLU A 102 1.92 -30.52 5.92
C GLU A 102 2.36 -29.75 4.67
N GLU A 103 1.57 -29.84 3.60
CA GLU A 103 1.79 -29.02 2.39
C GLU A 103 1.31 -27.59 2.62
N PHE A 104 2.10 -26.59 2.21
CA PHE A 104 1.70 -25.19 2.29
C PHE A 104 0.68 -24.83 1.20
N LEU A 105 -0.55 -24.47 1.62
CA LEU A 105 -1.67 -24.07 0.74
C LEU A 105 -1.99 -25.10 -0.37
N PRO A 106 -2.38 -26.33 -0.01
CA PRO A 106 -2.71 -27.36 -0.99
C PRO A 106 -3.94 -26.94 -1.80
N ARG A 107 -3.99 -27.37 -3.06
CA ARG A 107 -5.14 -27.08 -3.93
C ARG A 107 -6.37 -27.84 -3.42
N ASN A 108 -7.42 -27.10 -3.06
CA ASN A 108 -8.72 -27.71 -2.77
C ASN A 108 -9.33 -28.34 -4.03
N ALA A 109 -10.02 -29.47 -3.87
CA ALA A 109 -10.87 -30.00 -4.92
C ALA A 109 -11.97 -28.97 -5.26
N ALA A 110 -12.21 -28.75 -6.55
CA ALA A 110 -13.30 -27.87 -6.97
C ALA A 110 -14.64 -28.40 -6.39
N PRO A 111 -15.54 -27.52 -5.93
CA PRO A 111 -16.85 -27.96 -5.48
C PRO A 111 -17.53 -28.69 -6.64
N LYS A 112 -17.96 -29.93 -6.38
CA LYS A 112 -18.86 -30.64 -7.29
C LYS A 112 -20.20 -29.92 -7.18
N TYR A 113 -20.47 -28.98 -8.07
CA TYR A 113 -21.85 -28.56 -8.31
C TYR A 113 -22.59 -29.84 -8.67
N ALA A 114 -23.61 -30.20 -7.87
CA ALA A 114 -24.54 -31.24 -8.28
C ALA A 114 -25.11 -30.77 -9.62
N ASP A 115 -25.01 -31.60 -10.66
CA ASP A 115 -25.73 -31.34 -11.90
C ASP A 115 -27.19 -31.07 -11.50
N ASP A 116 -27.65 -29.84 -11.72
CA ASP A 116 -29.04 -29.47 -11.57
C ASP A 116 -29.82 -30.36 -12.56
N GLU A 117 -30.36 -31.46 -12.08
CA GLU A 117 -31.42 -32.21 -12.76
C GLU A 117 -32.71 -31.36 -12.76
N SER A 118 -32.67 -30.17 -13.37
CA SER A 118 -33.84 -29.33 -13.61
C SER A 118 -34.37 -29.44 -15.04
N ASP A 119 -33.86 -30.37 -15.85
CA ASP A 119 -34.26 -30.56 -17.25
C ASP A 119 -35.03 -31.88 -17.48
N LEU A 120 -35.84 -32.33 -16.51
CA LEU A 120 -36.83 -33.40 -16.73
C LEU A 120 -38.16 -33.11 -16.07
N ALA A 121 -38.95 -32.24 -16.69
CA ALA A 121 -40.41 -32.29 -16.66
C ALA A 121 -40.98 -31.64 -17.94
N GLU A 122 -41.21 -32.48 -18.96
CA GLU A 122 -42.23 -32.22 -20.00
C GLU A 122 -43.64 -32.29 -19.40
#